data_AF-A0A820X1S8-F1
#
_entry.id   AF-A0A820X1S8-F1
#
_cell.length_a   1.000
_cell.length_b   1.000
_cell.length_c   1.000
_cell.angle_alpha   90.00
_cell.angle_beta   90.00
_cell.angle_gamma   90.00
#
_symmetry.space_group_name_H-M   'P 1'
#
loop_
_entity.id
_entity.type
_entity.pdbx_description
1 polymer ?
#
loop_
_entity_poly.entity_id
_entity_poly.type
_entity_poly.pdbx_seq_one_letter_code
_entity_poly.pdbx_strand_id
1 'polypeptide(L)'
;NGGPSCSIFCMSFILLNQLNNEYSIDIFQRVRALQRQRPAMITSFAQYEYLYEMIFKYLDQSFNLLPVKSSLSLNNSIYDNDQENP
;
A
#
# COMPACT_ATOMS: atom_id res chain seq x y z
N ASN A 1 12.14 -5.85 21.40
CA ASN A 1 10.83 -6.00 20.74
C ASN A 1 10.77 -5.11 19.52
N GLY A 2 11.00 -5.66 18.33
CA GLY A 2 10.74 -4.95 17.07
C GLY A 2 9.23 -4.81 16.90
N GLY A 3 8.73 -3.59 17.01
CA GLY A 3 7.29 -3.30 17.05
C GLY A 3 6.59 -3.41 15.68
N PRO A 4 5.28 -3.15 15.64
CA PRO A 4 4.46 -3.17 14.41
C PRO A 4 4.98 -2.24 13.29
N SER A 5 5.78 -1.23 13.62
CA SER A 5 6.43 -0.38 12.62
C SER A 5 7.45 -1.14 11.76
N CYS A 6 8.14 -2.14 12.35
CA CYS A 6 9.11 -2.96 11.61
C CYS A 6 8.41 -3.92 10.63
N SER A 7 7.23 -4.44 10.97
CA SER A 7 6.49 -5.33 10.07
C SER A 7 5.99 -4.60 8.82
N ILE A 8 5.53 -3.36 8.97
CA ILE A 8 5.10 -2.53 7.85
C ILE A 8 6.28 -2.19 6.94
N PHE A 9 7.43 -1.81 7.50
CA PHE A 9 8.62 -1.54 6.71
C PHE A 9 9.15 -2.78 5.98
N CYS A 10 9.22 -3.93 6.66
CA CYS A 10 9.62 -5.16 6.01
C CYS A 10 8.66 -5.53 4.88
N MET A 11 7.35 -5.38 5.10
CA MET A 11 6.37 -5.68 4.08
C MET A 11 6.45 -4.73 2.89
N SER A 12 6.55 -3.42 3.13
CA SER A 12 6.68 -2.44 2.05
C SER A 12 7.93 -2.72 1.20
N PHE A 13 9.06 -3.03 1.85
CA PHE A 13 10.29 -3.39 1.15
C PHE A 13 10.13 -4.64 0.27
N ILE A 14 9.50 -5.69 0.80
CA ILE A 14 9.24 -6.93 0.06
C ILE A 14 8.35 -6.65 -1.16
N LEU A 15 7.30 -5.84 -0.99
CA LEU A 15 6.38 -5.50 -2.07
C LEU A 15 7.07 -4.66 -3.15
N LEU A 16 7.81 -3.62 -2.77
CA LEU A 16 8.54 -2.77 -3.72
C LEU A 16 9.59 -3.57 -4.50
N ASN A 17 10.32 -4.46 -3.83
CA ASN A 17 11.31 -5.30 -4.50
C ASN A 17 10.66 -6.26 -5.50
N GLN A 18 9.50 -6.84 -5.18
CA GLN A 18 8.77 -7.69 -6.12
C GLN A 18 8.25 -6.90 -7.32
N LEU A 19 7.69 -5.72 -7.06
CA LEU A 19 7.21 -4.84 -8.11
C LEU A 19 8.34 -4.44 -9.07
N ASN A 20 9.55 -4.17 -8.57
CA ASN A 20 10.69 -3.83 -9.41
C ASN A 20 11.26 -5.01 -10.21
N ASN A 21 11.15 -6.24 -9.70
CA ASN A 21 11.68 -7.42 -10.37
C ASN A 21 10.68 -8.07 -11.34
N GLU A 22 9.39 -8.08 -10.98
CA GLU A 22 8.33 -8.81 -11.70
C GLU A 22 7.38 -7.85 -12.45
N TYR A 23 7.47 -6.52 -12.23
CA TYR A 23 6.56 -5.49 -12.77
C TYR A 23 5.07 -5.74 -12.50
N SER A 24 4.77 -6.63 -11.57
CA SER A 24 3.43 -7.06 -11.19
C SER A 24 3.44 -7.46 -9.73
N ILE A 25 2.35 -7.19 -9.01
CA ILE A 25 2.24 -7.55 -7.61
C ILE A 25 0.82 -7.86 -7.17
N ASP A 26 0.67 -8.96 -6.43
CA ASP A 26 -0.56 -9.34 -5.73
C ASP A 26 -0.38 -9.10 -4.23
N ILE A 27 -0.83 -7.94 -3.75
CA ILE A 27 -0.66 -7.52 -2.35
C ILE A 27 -1.35 -8.51 -1.41
N PHE A 28 -2.53 -9.02 -1.77
CA PHE A 28 -3.28 -9.94 -0.92
C PHE A 28 -2.54 -11.27 -0.72
N GLN A 29 -2.04 -11.84 -1.81
CA GLN A 29 -1.28 -13.09 -1.74
C GLN A 29 0.02 -12.93 -0.96
N ARG A 30 0.72 -11.79 -1.11
CA ARG A 30 1.96 -11.52 -0.38
C ARG A 30 1.70 -11.29 1.12
N VAL A 31 0.65 -10.55 1.48
CA VAL A 31 0.22 -10.36 2.88
C VAL A 31 -0.15 -11.71 3.50
N ARG A 32 -0.95 -12.52 2.81
CA ARG A 32 -1.36 -13.85 3.26
C ARG A 32 -0.16 -14.79 3.43
N ALA A 33 0.80 -14.76 2.51
CA ALA A 33 2.03 -15.55 2.62
C ALA A 33 2.85 -15.18 3.86
N LEU A 34 2.99 -13.88 4.15
CA LEU A 34 3.71 -13.41 5.33
C LEU A 34 2.97 -13.67 6.64
N GLN A 35 1.64 -13.57 6.65
CA GLN A 35 0.83 -13.99 7.81
C GLN A 35 0.99 -15.48 8.12
N ARG A 36 1.17 -16.34 7.11
CA ARG A 36 1.46 -17.77 7.31
C ARG A 36 2.86 -18.00 7.89
N GLN A 37 3.85 -17.20 7.51
CA GLN A 37 5.22 -17.31 8.04
C GLN A 37 5.37 -16.68 9.43
N ARG A 38 4.67 -15.57 9.69
CA ARG A 38 4.70 -14.81 10.94
C ARG A 38 3.28 -14.36 11.31
N PRO A 39 2.50 -15.22 11.98
CA PRO A 39 1.19 -14.83 12.48
C PRO A 39 1.38 -13.63 13.44
N ALA A 40 0.63 -12.55 13.20
CA ALA A 40 0.71 -11.21 13.84
C ALA A 40 1.48 -10.10 13.09
N MET A 41 2.02 -10.35 11.89
CA MET A 41 2.76 -9.31 11.15
C MET A 41 1.86 -8.17 10.61
N ILE A 42 0.69 -8.52 10.08
CA ILE A 42 -0.34 -7.58 9.58
C ILE A 42 -1.68 -8.11 10.05
N THR A 43 -2.31 -7.41 10.98
CA THR A 43 -3.58 -7.84 11.59
C THR A 43 -4.65 -6.78 11.54
N SER A 44 -4.28 -5.52 11.25
CA SER A 44 -5.22 -4.40 11.16
C SER A 44 -5.53 -4.06 9.70
N PHE A 45 -6.79 -3.72 9.45
CA PHE A 45 -7.23 -3.20 8.15
C PHE A 45 -6.45 -1.93 7.75
N ALA A 46 -6.22 -1.01 8.70
CA ALA A 46 -5.46 0.21 8.46
C ALA A 46 -4.02 -0.05 7.97
N GLN A 47 -3.40 -1.15 8.41
CA GLN A 47 -2.07 -1.55 7.94
C GLN A 47 -2.10 -2.05 6.49
N TYR A 48 -3.16 -2.75 6.12
CA TYR A 48 -3.37 -3.22 4.76
C TYR A 48 -3.65 -2.05 3.79
N GLU A 49 -4.51 -1.13 4.22
CA GLU A 49 -4.83 0.11 3.49
C GLU A 49 -3.57 0.96 3.25
N TYR A 50 -2.75 1.16 4.29
CA TYR A 50 -1.47 1.87 4.17
C TYR A 50 -0.53 1.22 3.14
N LEU A 51 -0.44 -0.11 3.11
CA LEU A 51 0.40 -0.82 2.13
C LEU A 51 -0.11 -0.63 0.71
N TYR A 52 -1.43 -0.65 0.52
CA TYR A 52 -2.04 -0.40 -0.78
C TYR A 52 -1.77 1.02 -1.26
N GLU A 53 -1.98 2.03 -0.40
CA GLU A 53 -1.67 3.42 -0.73
C GLU A 53 -0.20 3.63 -1.08
N MET A 54 0.72 2.99 -0.34
CA MET A 54 2.15 3.14 -0.56
C MET A 54 2.56 2.57 -1.92
N ILE A 55 2.07 1.38 -2.29
CA ILE A 55 2.32 0.80 -3.61
C ILE A 55 1.68 1.64 -4.71
N PHE A 56 0.45 2.13 -4.51
CA PHE A 56 -0.22 2.98 -5.46
C PHE A 56 0.57 4.28 -5.70
N LYS A 57 1.01 4.97 -4.64
CA LYS A 57 1.86 6.17 -4.71
C LYS A 57 3.19 5.88 -5.41
N TYR A 58 3.81 4.73 -5.14
CA TYR A 58 5.05 4.33 -5.79
C TYR A 58 4.86 4.11 -7.29
N LEU A 59 3.77 3.43 -7.69
CA LEU A 59 3.42 3.22 -9.10
C LEU A 59 3.08 4.54 -9.77
N ASP A 60 2.24 5.37 -9.16
CA ASP A 60 1.87 6.68 -9.66
C ASP A 60 3.12 7.54 -9.89
N GLN A 61 4.05 7.60 -8.93
CA GLN A 61 5.33 8.28 -9.11
C GLN A 61 6.18 7.66 -10.24
N SER A 62 6.24 6.32 -10.32
CA SER A 62 7.03 5.62 -11.34
C SER A 62 6.48 5.83 -12.76
N PHE A 63 5.16 5.88 -12.92
CA PHE A 63 4.50 6.12 -14.20
C PHE A 63 4.44 7.61 -14.57
N ASN A 64 4.30 8.51 -13.59
CA ASN A 64 4.31 9.97 -13.79
C ASN A 64 5.69 10.54 -14.17
N LEU A 65 6.75 9.73 -14.14
CA LEU A 65 8.08 10.08 -14.69
C LEU A 65 8.13 10.02 -16.22
N LEU A 66 7.13 9.42 -16.88
CA LEU A 66 6.92 9.65 -18.31
C LEU A 66 6.20 11.00 -18.46
N PRO A 67 6.72 11.96 -19.25
CA PRO A 67 6.08 13.25 -19.46
C PRO A 67 4.84 13.09 -20.34
N VAL A 68 3.81 12.44 -19.82
CA VAL A 68 2.45 12.44 -20.35
C VAL A 68 1.56 12.98 -19.25
N LYS A 69 1.52 14.31 -19.12
CA LYS A 69 0.38 14.96 -18.48
C LYS A 69 -0.79 14.89 -19.45
N SER A 70 -1.84 14.12 -19.15
CA SER A 70 -3.20 14.57 -19.47
C SER A 70 -4.28 13.80 -18.70
N SER A 71 -4.99 14.58 -17.88
CA SER A 71 -6.43 14.48 -17.58
C SER A 71 -6.97 13.26 -16.83
N LEU A 72 -6.66 13.11 -15.55
CA LEU A 72 -7.64 12.58 -14.59
C LEU A 72 -7.53 13.36 -13.28
N SER A 73 -8.19 14.52 -13.25
CA SER A 73 -8.69 15.08 -11.99
C SER A 73 -9.79 14.14 -11.49
N LEU A 74 -9.43 13.11 -10.75
CA LEU A 74 -10.39 12.26 -10.03
C LEU A 74 -10.38 12.68 -8.56
N ASN A 75 -11.09 13.78 -8.31
CA ASN A 75 -11.89 14.08 -7.14
C ASN A 75 -11.60 13.23 -5.89
N ASN A 76 -10.63 13.66 -5.08
CA ASN A 76 -10.57 13.30 -3.67
C ASN A 76 -11.64 14.07 -2.88
N SER A 77 -12.92 13.81 -3.16
CA SER A 77 -14.06 14.32 -2.37
C SER A 77 -14.76 13.21 -1.59
N ILE A 78 -14.08 12.09 -1.32
CA ILE A 78 -14.68 10.94 -0.61
C ILE A 78 -14.15 10.80 0.84
N TYR A 79 -13.27 11.70 1.30
CA TYR A 79 -12.84 11.77 2.71
C TYR A 79 -13.43 12.94 3.50
N ASP A 80 -14.49 13.58 3.00
CA ASP A 80 -15.33 14.50 3.77
C ASP A 80 -16.74 13.92 3.84
N ASN A 81 -17.03 13.22 4.94
CA ASN A 81 -18.30 12.69 5.46
C ASN A 81 -17.87 11.45 6.27
N ASP A 82 -17.34 11.58 7.48
CA ASP A 82 -18.17 11.73 8.66
C ASP A 82 -17.39 12.44 9.81
N GLN A 83 -17.53 13.75 9.91
CA GLN A 83 -17.48 14.45 11.20
C GLN A 83 -18.85 15.07 11.48
N GLU A 84 -19.29 14.90 12.74
CA GLU A 84 -20.48 15.44 13.43
C GLU A 84 -21.83 14.75 13.14
N ASN A 85 -22.20 13.75 13.95
CA ASN A 85 -22.94 13.81 15.24
C ASN A 85 -24.48 13.83 15.04
N PRO A 86 -25.25 13.09 15.86
CA PRO A 86 -25.63 13.59 17.20
C PRO A 86 -25.19 12.72 18.39
#